data_AF-A0A961E5N0-F1
#
_entry.id   AF-A0A961E5N0-F1
#
_cell.length_a   1.000
_cell.length_b   1.000
_cell.length_c   1.000
_cell.angle_alpha   90.00
_cell.angle_beta   90.00
_cell.angle_gamma   90.00
#
_symmetry.space_group_name_H-M   'P 1'
#
loop_
_entity.id
_entity.type
_entity.pdbx_description
1 polymer ?
#
loop_
_entity_poly.entity_id
_entity_poly.type
_entity_poly.pdbx_seq_one_letter_code
_entity_poly.pdbx_strand_id
1 'polypeptide(L)'
;MPDTSTDADSYSGATPPGPDLTAREIEVLLTWLRVGTKAAAGRTLFIGTATVKSHLTRIRQKYMAVGRPAASKSALFIRAVQDGYIDITEWDDVGLTDPDITED
;
A
#
# COMPACT_ATOMS: atom_id res chain seq x y z
N MET A 1 49.95 -16.43 7.82
CA MET A 1 49.18 -15.27 7.32
C MET A 1 47.87 -15.83 6.75
N PRO A 2 46.70 -15.59 7.37
CA PRO A 2 45.43 -15.97 6.78
C PRO A 2 45.08 -15.04 5.61
N ASP A 3 44.66 -15.66 4.51
CA ASP A 3 44.06 -15.06 3.32
C ASP A 3 42.71 -14.44 3.74
N THR A 4 42.60 -13.12 3.80
CA THR A 4 41.30 -12.46 3.95
C THR A 4 40.61 -12.45 2.60
N SER A 5 40.04 -13.60 2.26
CA SER A 5 38.97 -13.70 1.27
C SER A 5 37.79 -12.92 1.84
N THR A 6 37.71 -11.64 1.47
CA THR A 6 36.53 -10.81 1.69
C THR A 6 35.45 -11.35 0.75
N ASP A 7 34.58 -12.19 1.30
CA ASP A 7 33.23 -12.46 0.80
C ASP A 7 32.45 -11.13 0.89
N ALA A 8 32.69 -10.25 -0.08
CA ALA A 8 31.87 -9.07 -0.31
C ALA A 8 30.76 -9.45 -1.27
N ASP A 9 29.53 -9.10 -0.87
CA ASP A 9 28.33 -9.08 -1.69
C ASP A 9 27.56 -10.39 -1.88
N SER A 10 27.48 -11.19 -0.81
CA SER A 10 26.24 -11.90 -0.48
C SER A 10 25.16 -10.94 0.05
N TYR A 11 24.92 -9.80 -0.62
CA TYR A 11 23.68 -9.03 -0.50
C TYR A 11 22.76 -9.44 -1.65
N SER A 12 22.44 -10.74 -1.74
CA SER A 12 21.09 -11.10 -2.17
C SER A 12 20.15 -10.55 -1.10
N GLY A 13 19.89 -9.24 -1.17
CA GLY A 13 18.80 -8.60 -0.48
C GLY A 13 17.54 -9.20 -1.06
N ALA A 14 17.17 -10.40 -0.58
CA ALA A 14 15.85 -10.94 -0.75
C ALA A 14 14.94 -9.84 -0.26
N THR A 15 14.37 -9.09 -1.20
CA THR A 15 13.41 -8.05 -0.91
C THR A 15 12.42 -8.70 0.02
N PRO A 16 12.27 -8.21 1.27
CA PRO A 16 11.38 -8.85 2.22
C PRO A 16 10.04 -9.03 1.53
N PRO A 17 9.45 -10.24 1.56
CA PRO A 17 8.29 -10.56 0.74
C PRO A 17 7.24 -9.48 0.97
N GLY A 18 6.98 -8.70 -0.07
CA GLY A 18 5.96 -7.67 -0.04
C GLY A 18 4.63 -8.31 0.37
N PRO A 19 3.71 -7.54 0.95
CA PRO A 19 2.36 -8.06 1.20
C PRO A 19 1.78 -8.58 -0.11
N ASP A 20 1.36 -9.83 -0.14
CA ASP A 20 0.85 -10.48 -1.34
C ASP A 20 -0.57 -9.95 -1.66
N LEU A 21 -0.66 -8.70 -2.11
CA LEU A 21 -1.90 -8.04 -2.47
C LEU A 21 -2.37 -8.51 -3.83
N THR A 22 -3.64 -8.91 -3.91
CA THR A 22 -4.26 -9.27 -5.19
C THR A 22 -4.48 -8.02 -6.04
N ALA A 23 -4.54 -8.18 -7.37
CA ALA A 23 -4.84 -7.08 -8.28
C ALA A 23 -6.11 -6.30 -7.88
N ARG A 24 -7.15 -7.00 -7.41
CA ARG A 24 -8.39 -6.37 -6.95
C ARG A 24 -8.21 -5.55 -5.67
N GLU A 25 -7.38 -6.01 -4.74
CA GLU A 25 -7.06 -5.26 -3.53
C GLU A 25 -6.24 -4.01 -3.83
N ILE A 26 -5.27 -4.12 -4.73
CA ILE A 26 -4.48 -2.99 -5.22
C ILE A 26 -5.41 -1.97 -5.89
N GLU A 27 -6.28 -2.41 -6.80
CA GLU A 27 -7.25 -1.54 -7.47
C GLU A 27 -8.16 -0.80 -6.49
N VAL A 28 -8.67 -1.50 -5.46
CA VAL A 28 -9.48 -0.90 -4.39
C VAL A 28 -8.67 0.12 -3.59
N LEU A 29 -7.43 -0.20 -3.24
CA LEU A 29 -6.53 0.68 -2.51
C LEU A 29 -6.25 1.94 -3.32
N LEU A 30 -5.81 1.81 -4.56
CA LEU A 30 -5.47 2.92 -5.46
C LEU A 30 -6.67 3.83 -5.69
N THR A 31 -7.84 3.25 -5.96
CA THR A 31 -9.06 4.04 -6.18
C THR A 31 -9.44 4.79 -4.92
N TRP A 32 -9.42 4.14 -3.75
CA TRP A 32 -9.71 4.79 -2.47
C TRP A 32 -8.70 5.88 -2.11
N LEU A 33 -7.43 5.69 -2.45
CA LEU A 33 -6.39 6.69 -2.30
C LEU A 33 -6.71 7.92 -3.18
N ARG A 34 -7.03 7.73 -4.47
CA ARG A 34 -7.38 8.78 -5.44
C ARG A 34 -8.62 9.59 -5.06
N VAL A 35 -9.71 8.93 -4.65
CA VAL A 35 -11.02 9.60 -4.42
C VAL A 35 -11.25 10.09 -2.99
N GLY A 36 -10.31 9.85 -2.08
CA GLY A 36 -10.44 10.31 -0.69
C GLY A 36 -11.31 9.42 0.21
N THR A 37 -12.50 9.02 -0.27
CA THR A 37 -13.57 8.45 0.57
C THR A 37 -13.98 7.03 0.18
N LYS A 38 -14.44 6.24 1.16
CA LYS A 38 -14.86 4.84 0.96
C LYS A 38 -16.10 4.74 0.06
N ALA A 39 -17.01 5.71 0.16
CA ALA A 39 -18.22 5.81 -0.66
C ALA A 39 -17.92 6.18 -2.10
N ALA A 40 -17.04 7.16 -2.34
CA ALA A 40 -16.61 7.46 -3.70
C ALA A 40 -15.86 6.29 -4.33
N ALA A 41 -14.98 5.61 -3.59
CA ALA A 41 -14.27 4.43 -4.09
C ALA A 41 -15.22 3.31 -4.50
N GLY A 42 -16.25 3.04 -3.69
CA GLY A 42 -17.28 2.05 -4.02
C GLY A 42 -18.05 2.42 -5.29
N ARG A 43 -18.42 3.70 -5.45
CA ARG A 43 -19.07 4.20 -6.66
C ARG A 43 -18.18 4.05 -7.90
N THR A 44 -16.90 4.39 -7.81
CA THR A 44 -15.94 4.26 -8.92
C THR A 44 -15.71 2.81 -9.33
N LEU A 45 -15.69 1.88 -8.37
CA LEU A 45 -15.45 0.45 -8.61
C LEU A 45 -16.74 -0.37 -8.78
N PHE A 46 -17.90 0.28 -8.78
CA PHE A 46 -19.23 -0.33 -8.82
C PHE A 46 -19.43 -1.42 -7.74
N ILE A 47 -18.89 -1.21 -6.54
CA ILE A 47 -19.02 -2.09 -5.38
C ILE A 47 -19.61 -1.36 -4.17
N GLY A 48 -20.21 -2.10 -3.25
CA GLY A 48 -20.72 -1.54 -2.00
C GLY A 48 -19.61 -0.97 -1.11
N THR A 49 -19.91 0.08 -0.34
CA THR A 49 -19.04 0.62 0.71
C THR A 49 -18.58 -0.43 1.72
N ALA A 50 -19.46 -1.36 2.07
CA ALA A 50 -19.14 -2.50 2.93
C ALA A 50 -18.07 -3.42 2.31
N THR A 51 -18.10 -3.60 0.99
CA THR A 51 -17.11 -4.38 0.24
C THR A 51 -15.77 -3.67 0.23
N VAL A 52 -15.73 -2.35 -0.02
CA VAL A 52 -14.51 -1.54 0.09
C VAL A 52 -13.90 -1.66 1.48
N LYS A 53 -14.69 -1.48 2.54
CA LYS A 53 -14.22 -1.61 3.93
C LYS A 53 -13.63 -2.99 4.19
N SER A 54 -14.29 -4.04 3.72
CA SER A 54 -13.81 -5.42 3.84
C SER A 54 -12.47 -5.63 3.12
N HIS A 55 -12.30 -5.09 1.92
CA HIS A 55 -11.03 -5.14 1.18
C HIS A 55 -9.93 -4.37 1.92
N LEU A 56 -10.19 -3.15 2.40
CA LEU A 56 -9.21 -2.37 3.18
C LEU A 56 -8.78 -3.09 4.45
N THR A 57 -9.70 -3.76 5.15
CA THR A 57 -9.37 -4.58 6.32
C THR A 57 -8.46 -5.75 5.94
N ARG A 58 -8.74 -6.45 4.84
CA ARG A 58 -7.88 -7.55 4.35
C ARG A 58 -6.48 -7.06 3.96
N ILE A 59 -6.41 -5.93 3.26
CA ILE A 59 -5.15 -5.27 2.90
C ILE A 59 -4.34 -4.97 4.16
N ARG A 60 -4.96 -4.32 5.16
CA ARG A 60 -4.31 -4.04 6.45
C ARG A 60 -3.82 -5.30 7.15
N GLN A 61 -4.60 -6.38 7.13
CA GLN A 61 -4.18 -7.67 7.69
C GLN A 61 -2.97 -8.25 6.97
N LYS A 62 -2.90 -8.17 5.63
CA LYS A 62 -1.74 -8.60 4.85
C LYS A 62 -0.49 -7.78 5.19
N TYR A 63 -0.64 -6.46 5.30
CA TYR A 63 0.43 -5.56 5.77
C TYR A 63 0.89 -5.88 7.20
N MET A 64 -0.04 -6.17 8.11
CA MET A 64 0.30 -6.61 9.47
C MET A 64 1.02 -7.96 9.49
N ALA A 65 0.61 -8.91 8.63
CA ALA A 65 1.21 -10.23 8.54
C ALA A 65 2.68 -10.19 8.09
N VAL A 66 3.04 -9.24 7.22
CA VAL A 66 4.44 -8.99 6.82
C VAL A 66 5.21 -8.09 7.81
N GLY A 67 4.63 -7.79 8.98
CA GLY A 67 5.27 -6.96 10.02
C GLY A 67 5.32 -5.46 9.69
N ARG A 68 4.54 -4.99 8.71
CA ARG A 68 4.47 -3.59 8.29
C ARG A 68 3.06 -3.03 8.56
N PRO A 69 2.67 -2.79 9.82
CA PRO A 69 1.32 -2.31 10.13
C PRO A 69 1.07 -0.94 9.48
N ALA A 70 -0.02 -0.84 8.71
CA ALA A 70 -0.46 0.39 8.06
C ALA A 70 -1.86 0.76 8.56
N ALA A 71 -1.91 1.47 9.70
CA ALA A 71 -3.17 1.83 10.35
C ALA A 71 -3.88 3.02 9.68
N SER A 72 -3.12 3.98 9.13
CA SER A 72 -3.65 5.17 8.47
C SER A 72 -3.64 5.06 6.94
N LYS A 73 -4.43 5.92 6.29
CA LYS A 73 -4.44 6.06 4.83
C LYS A 73 -3.05 6.41 4.30
N SER A 74 -2.38 7.37 4.93
CA SER A 74 -1.05 7.84 4.56
C SER A 74 -0.01 6.74 4.77
N ALA A 75 -0.12 5.94 5.84
CA ALA A 75 0.76 4.78 6.02
C ALA A 75 0.56 3.73 4.91
N LEU A 76 -0.69 3.44 4.52
CA LEU A 76 -0.98 2.54 3.40
C LEU A 76 -0.43 3.08 2.08
N PHE A 77 -0.54 4.39 1.84
CA PHE A 77 0.03 5.04 0.67
C PHE A 77 1.56 4.88 0.63
N ILE A 78 2.25 5.25 1.71
CA ILE A 78 3.71 5.14 1.81
C ILE A 78 4.15 3.70 1.57
N ARG A 79 3.44 2.71 2.15
CA ARG A 79 3.78 1.31 1.93
C ARG A 79 3.51 0.85 0.50
N ALA A 80 2.39 1.26 -0.09
CA ALA A 80 2.09 0.94 -1.48
C ALA A 80 3.11 1.57 -2.45
N VAL A 81 3.65 2.75 -2.17
CA VAL A 81 4.77 3.34 -2.91
C VAL A 81 6.05 2.53 -2.70
N GLN A 82 6.39 2.19 -1.46
CA GLN A 82 7.59 1.38 -1.14
C GLN A 82 7.56 -0.01 -1.78
N ASP A 83 6.38 -0.60 -1.89
CA ASP A 83 6.17 -1.91 -2.50
C ASP A 83 6.00 -1.82 -4.03
N GLY A 84 6.00 -0.60 -4.61
CA GLY A 84 5.91 -0.37 -6.05
C GLY A 84 4.51 -0.50 -6.66
N TYR A 85 3.46 -0.56 -5.83
CA TYR A 85 2.06 -0.56 -6.29
C TYR A 85 1.57 0.82 -6.74
N ILE A 86 2.19 1.87 -6.22
CA ILE A 86 1.92 3.26 -6.61
C ILE A 86 3.18 3.80 -7.26
N ASP A 87 3.05 4.19 -8.52
CA ASP A 87 4.07 5.01 -9.15
C ASP A 87 3.84 6.48 -8.76
N ILE A 88 4.82 7.06 -8.07
CA ILE A 88 4.76 8.46 -7.65
C ILE A 88 4.75 9.42 -8.85
N THR A 89 5.28 9.00 -10.01
CA THR A 89 5.28 9.80 -11.23
C THR A 89 3.88 10.00 -11.81
N GLU A 90 2.96 9.06 -11.58
CA GLU A 90 1.54 9.21 -11.93
C GLU A 90 0.75 10.00 -10.88
N TRP A 91 1.33 10.25 -9.71
CA TRP A 91 0.66 10.85 -8.56
C TRP A 91 1.03 12.32 -8.30
N ASP A 92 1.94 12.90 -9.09
CA ASP A 92 2.39 14.30 -8.96
C ASP A 92 1.24 15.32 -9.13
N ASP A 93 0.15 14.94 -9.83
CA ASP A 93 -0.99 15.81 -10.14
C ASP A 93 -2.15 15.71 -9.12
N VAL A 94 -2.18 14.66 -8.29
CA VAL A 94 -3.22 14.49 -7.26
C VAL A 94 -2.73 15.11 -5.96
N GLY A 95 -2.87 16.43 -5.87
CA GLY A 95 -2.58 17.20 -4.65
C GLY A 95 -3.03 16.42 -3.42
N LEU A 96 -2.05 16.02 -2.59
CA LEU A 96 -2.22 15.16 -1.42
C LEU A 96 -2.94 15.94 -0.30
N THR A 97 -4.13 16.45 -0.57
CA THR A 97 -5.04 16.97 0.45
C THR A 97 -5.59 15.77 1.17
N ASP A 98 -5.01 15.47 2.32
CA ASP A 98 -5.45 14.42 3.23
C ASP A 98 -6.85 14.77 3.75
N PRO A 99 -7.94 14.10 3.32
CA PRO A 99 -9.29 14.41 3.79
C PRO A 99 -9.56 13.83 5.19
N ASP A 100 -8.58 13.13 5.79
CA ASP A 100 -8.67 12.48 7.10
C ASP A 100 -8.69 13.49 8.26
N ILE A 101 -8.52 14.80 8.01
CA ILE A 101 -8.80 15.85 9.01
C ILE A 101 -10.31 16.02 9.27
N THR A 102 -11.16 15.36 8.48
CA THR A 102 -12.60 15.27 8.70
C THR A 102 -13.01 13.83 8.95
N GLU A 103 -12.81 13.36 10.18
CA GLU A 103 -13.51 12.18 10.71
C GLU A 103 -14.99 12.53 10.97
N ASP A 104 -15.89 11.85 10.26
CA ASP A 104 -17.01 11.05 10.82
C ASP A 104 -17.44 9.99 9.77
#